data_AF-A0A2D6HJD5-F1
#
_entry.id   AF-A0A2D6HJD5-F1
#
_cell.length_a   1.000
_cell.length_b   1.000
_cell.length_c   1.000
_cell.angle_alpha   90.00
_cell.angle_beta   90.00
_cell.angle_gamma   90.00
#
_symmetry.space_group_name_H-M   'P 1'
#
loop_
_entity.id
_entity.type
_entity.pdbx_description
1 polymer ?
#
loop_
_entity_poly.entity_id
_entity_poly.type
_entity_poly.pdbx_seq_one_letter_code
_entity_poly.pdbx_strand_id
1 'polypeptide(L)'
;MAQTPDTSWLDQPRPPRPGGFATTSWSLVRRAGGTPSPETAGALEELCATYWYPLYLALRRRGAGPEEAEDLVQGTLARILERRDLAGLDPGRGRFRAWLAAAARHHMANERERQRTRKRGGGAPLLSLDTGSAEARLAGEAAEGEDPELAFERAWAQTLLDRTLRAVHDEWHAQQKGELFEALRGVLEGGADLPPLAELAERLGSTEGALRTASWRLRQAFGERLRAEVAETLADPGDTEDELRHLLLVLSH
;
A
#
# COMPACT_ATOMS: atom_id res chain seq x y z
N MET A 1 -15.77 24.16 -27.14
CA MET A 1 -15.60 24.73 -25.79
C MET A 1 -16.10 23.71 -24.79
N ALA A 2 -15.19 22.90 -24.23
CA ALA A 2 -15.53 21.85 -23.28
C ALA A 2 -15.73 22.46 -21.89
N GLN A 3 -16.88 22.21 -21.27
CA GLN A 3 -17.18 22.57 -19.89
C GLN A 3 -16.44 21.59 -18.97
N THR A 4 -15.63 22.14 -18.06
CA THR A 4 -15.04 21.42 -16.94
C THR A 4 -16.14 20.96 -15.97
N PRO A 5 -16.08 19.73 -15.43
CA PRO A 5 -17.04 19.29 -14.43
C PRO A 5 -16.83 20.06 -13.13
N ASP A 6 -17.94 20.58 -12.59
CA ASP A 6 -17.99 21.35 -11.35
C ASP A 6 -17.59 20.46 -10.15
N THR A 7 -16.47 20.82 -9.53
CA THR A 7 -15.90 20.16 -8.35
C THR A 7 -16.27 20.89 -7.05
N SER A 8 -17.21 21.84 -7.10
CA SER A 8 -17.64 22.69 -5.98
C SER A 8 -18.13 21.95 -4.73
N TRP A 9 -18.51 20.68 -4.84
CA TRP A 9 -18.89 19.83 -3.71
C TRP A 9 -17.73 19.30 -2.83
N LEU A 10 -16.47 19.52 -3.20
CA LEU A 10 -15.28 19.20 -2.38
C LEU A 10 -14.82 20.35 -1.48
N ASP A 11 -15.38 21.56 -1.65
CA ASP A 11 -14.83 22.78 -1.07
C ASP A 11 -15.72 23.32 0.06
N GLN A 12 -15.70 22.64 1.21
CA GLN A 12 -16.09 23.27 2.47
C GLN A 12 -14.86 23.57 3.33
N PRO A 13 -14.58 24.85 3.67
CA PRO A 13 -13.38 25.21 4.40
C PRO A 13 -13.50 24.80 5.87
N ARG A 14 -12.72 23.81 6.26
CA ARG A 14 -12.48 23.45 7.67
C ARG A 14 -11.27 24.24 8.19
N PRO A 15 -11.28 24.76 9.43
CA PRO A 15 -10.18 25.58 9.94
C PRO A 15 -8.84 24.82 9.90
N PRO A 16 -7.73 25.53 9.58
CA PRO A 16 -6.42 24.90 9.46
C PRO A 16 -5.93 24.39 10.81
N ARG A 17 -5.70 23.07 10.91
CA ARG A 17 -4.98 22.48 12.03
C ARG A 17 -3.47 22.69 11.82
N PRO A 18 -2.73 23.25 12.78
CA PRO A 18 -1.28 23.31 12.72
C PRO A 18 -0.72 21.91 12.97
N GLY A 19 -0.16 21.29 11.93
CA GLY A 19 0.37 19.93 11.92
C GLY A 19 -0.32 19.07 10.88
N GLY A 20 0.07 19.20 9.61
CA GLY A 20 -0.46 18.41 8.51
C GLY A 20 -0.25 16.91 8.72
N PHE A 21 -1.37 16.22 8.97
CA PHE A 21 -1.71 14.82 8.70
C PHE A 21 -0.68 13.76 9.12
N ALA A 22 -0.83 13.33 10.37
CA ALA A 22 -0.15 12.17 10.94
C ALA A 22 -0.92 10.89 10.61
N THR A 23 -0.56 10.18 9.54
CA THR A 23 -1.23 8.91 9.22
C THR A 23 -0.27 7.81 8.79
N THR A 24 -0.38 6.69 9.48
CA THR A 24 0.06 5.36 9.06
C THR A 24 -0.55 4.30 9.96
N SER A 25 -0.76 3.08 9.45
CA SER A 25 -1.03 1.76 10.07
C SER A 25 -1.22 1.59 11.60
N TRP A 26 -1.76 2.56 12.35
CA TRP A 26 -1.69 2.55 13.82
C TRP A 26 -2.67 1.58 14.46
N SER A 27 -3.82 1.36 13.86
CA SER A 27 -4.74 0.25 14.18
C SER A 27 -4.07 -1.11 13.98
N LEU A 28 -3.48 -1.37 12.80
CA LEU A 28 -2.75 -2.61 12.52
C LEU A 28 -1.56 -2.78 13.47
N VAL A 29 -0.75 -1.72 13.67
CA VAL A 29 0.39 -1.67 14.59
C VAL A 29 -0.05 -1.90 16.03
N ARG A 30 -1.18 -1.36 16.48
CA ARG A 30 -1.74 -1.61 17.82
C ARG A 30 -2.20 -3.06 17.98
N ARG A 31 -2.91 -3.63 17.00
CA ARG A 31 -3.32 -5.05 17.02
C ARG A 31 -2.10 -5.97 17.06
N ALA A 32 -1.09 -5.65 16.23
CA ALA A 32 0.18 -6.33 16.12
C ALA A 32 1.08 -6.15 17.37
N GLY A 33 0.94 -5.03 18.09
CA GLY A 33 1.59 -4.74 19.37
C GLY A 33 0.82 -5.21 20.60
N GLY A 34 -0.30 -5.92 20.41
CA GLY A 34 -1.16 -6.43 21.47
C GLY A 34 -0.56 -7.58 22.28
N THR A 35 -1.32 -8.08 23.25
CA THR A 35 -0.93 -9.29 24.01
C THR A 35 -0.97 -10.51 23.10
N PRO A 36 -0.01 -11.46 23.19
CA PRO A 36 0.03 -12.62 22.32
C PRO A 36 -1.32 -13.35 22.24
N SER A 37 -1.87 -13.37 21.03
CA SER A 37 -3.18 -13.95 20.71
C SER A 37 -3.19 -14.32 19.22
N PRO A 38 -4.12 -15.18 18.77
CA PRO A 38 -4.30 -15.44 17.33
C PRO A 38 -4.53 -14.17 16.51
N GLU A 39 -5.25 -13.18 17.07
CA GLU A 39 -5.49 -11.89 16.43
C GLU A 39 -4.20 -11.08 16.25
N THR A 40 -3.35 -11.02 17.29
CA THR A 40 -2.05 -10.36 17.22
C THR A 40 -1.12 -11.06 16.22
N ALA A 41 -1.13 -12.39 16.16
CA ALA A 41 -0.34 -13.14 15.20
C ALA A 41 -0.78 -12.84 13.75
N GLY A 42 -2.08 -12.83 13.48
CA GLY A 42 -2.62 -12.45 12.16
C GLY A 42 -2.30 -11.00 11.77
N ALA A 43 -2.37 -10.07 12.73
CA ALA A 43 -2.01 -8.66 12.48
C ALA A 43 -0.50 -8.48 12.18
N LEU A 44 0.38 -9.27 12.82
CA LEU A 44 1.81 -9.26 12.53
C LEU A 44 2.09 -9.82 11.13
N GLU A 45 1.43 -10.92 10.75
CA GLU A 45 1.53 -11.50 9.41
C GLU A 45 1.07 -10.51 8.33
N GLU A 46 -0.07 -9.85 8.54
CA GLU A 46 -0.60 -8.81 7.66
C GLU A 46 0.38 -7.62 7.54
N LEU A 47 1.00 -7.21 8.64
CA LEU A 47 1.99 -6.14 8.64
C LEU A 47 3.24 -6.55 7.85
N CYS A 48 3.75 -7.76 8.05
CA CYS A 48 4.88 -8.29 7.27
C CYS A 48 4.55 -8.38 5.78
N ALA A 49 3.39 -8.94 5.43
CA ALA A 49 2.93 -9.07 4.05
C ALA A 49 2.76 -7.71 3.34
N THR A 50 2.32 -6.69 4.08
CA THR A 50 2.10 -5.33 3.56
C THR A 50 3.41 -4.57 3.32
N TYR A 51 4.40 -4.74 4.20
CA TYR A 51 5.59 -3.87 4.21
C TYR A 51 6.88 -4.51 3.69
N TRP A 52 6.95 -5.83 3.48
CA TRP A 52 8.19 -6.46 3.03
C TRP A 52 8.67 -5.92 1.67
N TYR A 53 7.78 -5.80 0.68
CA TYR A 53 8.16 -5.35 -0.66
C TYR A 53 8.52 -3.86 -0.70
N PRO A 54 7.74 -2.94 -0.10
CA PRO A 54 8.16 -1.54 0.03
C PRO A 54 9.54 -1.39 0.69
N LEU A 55 9.81 -2.15 1.76
CA LEU A 55 11.11 -2.15 2.43
C LEU A 55 12.22 -2.66 1.50
N TYR A 56 11.99 -3.77 0.81
CA TYR A 56 12.92 -4.34 -0.16
C TYR A 56 13.29 -3.33 -1.23
N LEU A 57 12.29 -2.71 -1.88
CA LEU A 57 12.49 -1.69 -2.90
C LEU A 57 13.33 -0.51 -2.39
N ALA A 58 12.99 0.02 -1.21
CA ALA A 58 13.70 1.15 -0.61
C ALA A 58 15.17 0.82 -0.33
N LEU A 59 15.46 -0.40 0.14
CA LEU A 59 16.82 -0.86 0.41
C LEU A 59 17.62 -1.07 -0.88
N ARG A 60 16.99 -1.65 -1.92
CA ARG A 60 17.58 -1.80 -3.25
C ARG A 60 17.96 -0.46 -3.87
N ARG A 61 17.09 0.55 -3.78
CA ARG A 61 17.37 1.92 -4.26
C ARG A 61 18.42 2.65 -3.42
N ARG A 62 18.66 2.22 -2.18
CA ARG A 62 19.78 2.68 -1.34
C ARG A 62 21.10 1.91 -1.61
N GLY A 63 21.13 1.12 -2.68
CA GLY A 63 22.32 0.43 -3.18
C GLY A 63 22.59 -0.91 -2.51
N ALA A 64 21.61 -1.52 -1.83
CA ALA A 64 21.75 -2.91 -1.38
C ALA A 64 21.65 -3.86 -2.59
N GLY A 65 22.49 -4.90 -2.59
CA GLY A 65 22.32 -6.02 -3.53
C GLY A 65 21.03 -6.81 -3.25
N PRO A 66 20.60 -7.70 -4.17
CA PRO A 66 19.40 -8.53 -3.98
C PRO A 66 19.39 -9.32 -2.67
N GLU A 67 20.46 -10.09 -2.42
CA GLU A 67 20.61 -10.91 -1.21
C GLU A 67 20.74 -10.05 0.05
N GLU A 68 21.51 -8.95 -0.02
CA GLU A 68 21.65 -8.00 1.09
C GLU A 68 20.30 -7.36 1.45
N ALA A 69 19.49 -7.00 0.46
CA ALA A 69 18.17 -6.42 0.69
C ALA A 69 17.20 -7.43 1.31
N GLU A 70 17.23 -8.69 0.89
CA GLU A 70 16.42 -9.76 1.48
C GLU A 70 16.74 -9.94 2.96
N ASP A 71 18.02 -10.10 3.29
CA ASP A 71 18.51 -10.26 4.67
C ASP A 71 18.14 -9.04 5.53
N LEU A 72 18.28 -7.83 5.00
CA LEU A 72 17.93 -6.60 5.70
C LEU A 72 16.43 -6.44 5.95
N VAL A 73 15.58 -6.86 5.01
CA VAL A 73 14.12 -6.87 5.21
C VAL A 73 13.77 -7.87 6.31
N GLN A 74 14.26 -9.10 6.21
CA GLN A 74 14.01 -10.14 7.21
C GLN A 74 14.51 -9.71 8.60
N GLY A 75 15.72 -9.19 8.70
CA GLY A 75 16.27 -8.70 9.96
C GLY A 75 15.52 -7.49 10.53
N THR A 76 14.97 -6.63 9.66
CA THR A 76 14.14 -5.48 10.10
C THR A 76 12.82 -5.98 10.66
N LEU A 77 12.13 -6.86 9.94
CA LEU A 77 10.86 -7.45 10.38
C LEU A 77 11.05 -8.32 11.64
N ALA A 78 12.12 -9.11 11.71
CA ALA A 78 12.45 -9.93 12.87
C ALA A 78 12.62 -9.08 14.13
N ARG A 79 13.32 -7.94 14.06
CA ARG A 79 13.46 -7.03 15.23
C ARG A 79 12.13 -6.47 15.70
N ILE A 80 11.25 -6.13 14.75
CA ILE A 80 9.91 -5.62 15.05
C ILE A 80 9.12 -6.68 15.84
N LEU A 81 9.23 -7.95 15.41
CA LEU A 81 8.60 -9.10 16.06
C LEU A 81 9.21 -9.41 17.44
N GLU A 82 10.55 -9.45 17.54
CA GLU A 82 11.28 -9.88 18.74
C GLU A 82 11.20 -8.87 19.88
N ARG A 83 11.34 -7.57 19.58
CA ARG A 83 11.43 -6.54 20.61
C ARG A 83 10.07 -6.04 21.09
N ARG A 84 8.98 -6.48 20.45
CA ARG A 84 7.64 -5.87 20.59
C ARG A 84 7.71 -4.35 20.48
N ASP A 85 8.61 -3.83 19.64
CA ASP A 85 8.87 -2.39 19.53
C ASP A 85 7.56 -1.64 19.17
N LEU A 86 6.61 -2.33 18.51
CA LEU A 86 5.27 -1.83 18.17
C LEU A 86 4.43 -1.38 19.37
N ALA A 87 4.55 -2.01 20.53
CA ALA A 87 3.73 -1.69 21.71
C ALA A 87 4.09 -0.34 22.34
N GLY A 88 5.32 0.15 22.11
CA GLY A 88 5.82 1.42 22.62
C GLY A 88 5.75 2.58 21.61
N LEU A 89 5.25 2.33 20.40
CA LEU A 89 5.14 3.35 19.37
C LEU A 89 3.94 4.27 19.65
N ASP A 90 4.20 5.57 19.63
CA ASP A 90 3.21 6.62 19.89
C ASP A 90 2.74 7.24 18.56
N PRO A 91 1.43 7.14 18.23
CA PRO A 91 0.83 7.82 17.09
C PRO A 91 1.10 9.33 17.00
N GLY A 92 1.28 9.99 18.14
CA GLY A 92 1.60 11.42 18.21
C GLY A 92 3.02 11.77 17.75
N ARG A 93 3.91 10.79 17.56
CA ARG A 93 5.32 11.01 17.17
C ARG A 93 5.59 10.97 15.67
N GLY A 94 4.56 10.69 14.85
CA GLY A 94 4.65 10.73 13.40
C GLY A 94 4.18 9.45 12.72
N ARG A 95 4.57 9.30 11.45
CA ARG A 95 4.11 8.22 10.57
C ARG A 95 4.85 6.90 10.87
N PHE A 96 4.16 5.79 11.14
CA PHE A 96 4.76 4.44 11.23
C PHE A 96 5.55 4.09 9.97
N ARG A 97 5.11 4.52 8.78
CA ARG A 97 5.80 4.29 7.50
C ARG A 97 7.18 4.96 7.51
N ALA A 98 7.25 6.21 7.96
CA ALA A 98 8.50 6.94 8.10
C ALA A 98 9.40 6.33 9.20
N TRP A 99 8.82 5.93 10.32
CA TRP A 99 9.53 5.19 11.36
C TRP A 99 10.12 3.87 10.82
N LEU A 100 9.35 3.12 10.04
CA LEU A 100 9.73 1.83 9.49
C LEU A 100 10.85 1.98 8.44
N ALA A 101 10.74 2.96 7.54
CA ALA A 101 11.79 3.31 6.59
C ALA A 101 13.07 3.75 7.32
N ALA A 102 12.95 4.55 8.38
CA ALA A 102 14.08 4.94 9.22
C ALA A 102 14.70 3.74 9.95
N ALA A 103 13.89 2.84 10.51
CA ALA A 103 14.34 1.63 11.20
C ALA A 103 15.12 0.71 10.26
N ALA A 104 14.62 0.50 9.03
CA ALA A 104 15.32 -0.26 7.99
C ALA A 104 16.64 0.40 7.58
N ARG A 105 16.66 1.73 7.41
CA ARG A 105 17.88 2.50 7.13
C ARG A 105 18.91 2.36 8.26
N HIS A 106 18.48 2.46 9.51
CA HIS A 106 19.34 2.28 10.68
C HIS A 106 19.86 0.84 10.78
N HIS A 107 19.03 -0.16 10.46
CA HIS A 107 19.48 -1.55 10.37
C HIS A 107 20.57 -1.70 9.30
N MET A 108 20.35 -1.20 8.09
CA MET A 108 21.33 -1.27 7.00
C MET A 108 22.66 -0.63 7.40
N ALA A 109 22.64 0.54 8.03
CA ALA A 109 23.86 1.21 8.51
C ALA A 109 24.61 0.35 9.55
N ASN A 110 23.89 -0.19 10.54
CA ASN A 110 24.46 -1.04 11.58
C ASN A 110 25.02 -2.35 11.00
N GLU A 111 24.38 -2.93 10.00
CA GLU A 111 24.85 -4.18 9.38
C GLU A 111 26.13 -3.94 8.56
N ARG A 112 26.19 -2.83 7.81
CA ARG A 112 27.40 -2.42 7.10
C ARG A 112 28.55 -2.12 8.06
N GLU A 113 28.28 -1.53 9.22
CA GLU A 113 29.28 -1.33 10.28
C GLU A 113 29.75 -2.66 10.90
N ARG A 114 28.83 -3.61 11.15
CA ARG A 114 29.14 -4.95 11.65
C ARG A 114 29.97 -5.76 10.67
N GLN A 115 29.64 -5.74 9.38
CA GLN A 115 30.42 -6.39 8.33
C GLN A 115 31.81 -5.78 8.17
N ARG A 116 31.96 -4.47 8.39
CA ARG A 116 33.26 -3.78 8.43
C ARG A 116 34.10 -4.13 9.66
N THR A 117 33.47 -4.49 10.78
CA THR A 117 34.15 -4.78 12.05
C THR A 117 34.28 -6.27 12.38
N ARG A 118 33.49 -7.17 11.77
CA ARG A 118 33.54 -8.63 11.97
C ARG A 118 33.16 -9.40 10.70
N LYS A 119 34.03 -10.31 10.26
CA LYS A 119 33.69 -11.38 9.31
C LYS A 119 32.74 -12.40 9.98
N ARG A 120 31.52 -12.49 9.44
CA ARG A 120 30.49 -13.56 9.55
C ARG A 120 29.78 -13.80 10.89
N GLY A 121 28.45 -13.90 10.78
CA GLY A 121 27.65 -14.97 11.40
C GLY A 121 26.54 -14.52 12.34
N GLY A 122 25.29 -14.69 11.91
CA GLY A 122 24.14 -14.63 12.81
C GLY A 122 22.80 -14.62 12.05
N GLY A 123 22.34 -15.80 11.64
CA GLY A 123 21.06 -15.98 10.96
C GLY A 123 19.88 -15.75 11.89
N ALA A 124 19.05 -14.78 11.54
CA ALA A 124 17.69 -14.65 12.06
C ALA A 124 16.77 -15.66 11.35
N PRO A 125 15.65 -16.08 11.96
CA PRO A 125 14.66 -16.93 11.29
C PRO A 125 14.16 -16.25 10.01
N LEU A 126 14.28 -16.95 8.88
CA LEU A 126 13.97 -16.46 7.54
C LEU A 126 12.45 -16.45 7.34
N LEU A 127 11.86 -15.26 7.15
CA LEU A 127 10.56 -15.13 6.48
C LEU A 127 10.78 -15.47 5.00
N SER A 128 9.98 -16.38 4.44
CA SER A 128 10.05 -16.67 3.00
C SER A 128 9.55 -15.46 2.22
N LEU A 129 10.47 -14.71 1.61
CA LEU A 129 10.17 -13.57 0.74
C LEU A 129 10.25 -14.04 -0.72
N ASP A 130 9.29 -13.65 -1.56
CA ASP A 130 9.36 -13.94 -3.00
C ASP A 130 10.24 -12.90 -3.70
N THR A 131 11.56 -13.03 -3.56
CA THR A 131 12.53 -12.09 -4.14
C THR A 131 12.69 -12.26 -5.65
N GLY A 132 12.32 -13.41 -6.21
CA GLY A 132 12.37 -13.67 -7.66
C GLY A 132 11.40 -12.81 -8.46
N SER A 133 10.15 -12.68 -8.01
CA SER A 133 9.18 -11.79 -8.65
C SER A 133 9.45 -10.30 -8.36
N ALA A 134 10.08 -10.01 -7.21
CA ALA A 134 10.43 -8.64 -6.80
C ALA A 134 11.44 -7.97 -7.74
N GLU A 135 12.42 -8.71 -8.26
CA GLU A 135 13.39 -8.21 -9.24
C GLU A 135 12.75 -7.87 -10.58
N ALA A 136 11.83 -8.72 -11.05
CA ALA A 136 11.09 -8.47 -12.28
C ALA A 136 10.22 -7.21 -12.17
N ARG A 137 9.59 -7.02 -11.00
CA ARG A 137 8.82 -5.81 -10.69
C ARG A 137 9.71 -4.56 -10.62
N LEU A 138 10.85 -4.64 -9.94
CA LEU A 138 11.84 -3.55 -9.87
C LEU A 138 12.35 -3.16 -11.27
N ALA A 139 12.63 -4.13 -12.13
CA ALA A 139 13.11 -3.88 -13.50
C ALA A 139 12.07 -3.18 -14.39
N GLY A 140 10.77 -3.35 -14.10
CA GLY A 140 9.68 -2.64 -14.78
C GLY A 140 9.39 -1.24 -14.24
N GLU A 141 9.80 -0.94 -13.01
CA GLU A 141 9.64 0.38 -12.37
C GLU A 141 10.77 1.33 -12.81
N ALA A 142 10.64 1.89 -14.01
CA ALA A 142 11.58 2.85 -14.58
C ALA A 142 11.50 4.23 -13.87
N ALA A 143 12.22 4.38 -12.76
CA ALA A 143 12.50 5.68 -12.16
C ALA A 143 13.92 5.69 -11.54
N GLU A 144 14.95 5.66 -12.40
CA GLU A 144 16.32 5.93 -11.95
C GLU A 144 16.39 7.33 -11.32
N GLY A 145 16.81 7.41 -10.06
CA GLY A 145 16.99 8.68 -9.34
C GLY A 145 15.81 9.11 -8.45
N GLU A 146 14.75 8.30 -8.32
CA GLU A 146 13.69 8.58 -7.36
C GLU A 146 14.17 8.40 -5.90
N ASP A 147 13.76 9.32 -5.03
CA ASP A 147 14.01 9.26 -3.59
C ASP A 147 13.51 7.92 -2.99
N PRO A 148 14.35 7.15 -2.27
CA PRO A 148 13.95 5.87 -1.69
C PRO A 148 12.77 5.93 -0.72
N GLU A 149 12.50 7.07 -0.08
CA GLU A 149 11.32 7.23 0.78
C GLU A 149 10.05 7.42 -0.05
N LEU A 150 10.11 8.20 -1.13
CA LEU A 150 9.01 8.29 -2.09
C LEU A 150 8.73 6.94 -2.77
N ALA A 151 9.78 6.21 -3.14
CA ALA A 151 9.70 4.85 -3.69
C ALA A 151 8.94 3.88 -2.76
N PHE A 152 9.29 3.94 -1.47
CA PHE A 152 8.63 3.15 -0.43
C PHE A 152 7.15 3.52 -0.31
N GLU A 153 6.84 4.82 -0.27
CA GLU A 153 5.46 5.29 -0.18
C GLU A 153 4.63 4.88 -1.41
N ARG A 154 5.19 4.94 -2.62
CA ARG A 154 4.52 4.53 -3.85
C ARG A 154 4.29 3.02 -3.90
N ALA A 155 5.30 2.21 -3.58
CA ALA A 155 5.14 0.75 -3.56
C ALA A 155 4.10 0.31 -2.52
N TRP A 156 4.05 0.99 -1.37
CA TRP A 156 2.99 0.77 -0.39
C TRP A 156 1.62 1.15 -0.94
N ALA A 157 1.49 2.32 -1.58
CA ALA A 157 0.24 2.77 -2.20
C ALA A 157 -0.27 1.78 -3.27
N GLN A 158 0.63 1.27 -4.12
CA GLN A 158 0.30 0.24 -5.11
C GLN A 158 -0.16 -1.06 -4.45
N THR A 159 0.53 -1.52 -3.40
CA THR A 159 0.13 -2.73 -2.66
C THR A 159 -1.28 -2.60 -2.08
N LEU A 160 -1.62 -1.41 -1.57
CA LEU A 160 -2.95 -1.12 -1.05
C LEU A 160 -4.02 -1.12 -2.16
N LEU A 161 -3.73 -0.54 -3.33
CA LEU A 161 -4.62 -0.57 -4.48
C LEU A 161 -4.83 -1.99 -5.01
N ASP A 162 -3.77 -2.78 -5.14
CA ASP A 162 -3.84 -4.18 -5.59
C ASP A 162 -4.72 -5.02 -4.65
N ARG A 163 -4.54 -4.87 -3.33
CA ARG A 163 -5.37 -5.53 -2.32
C ARG A 163 -6.83 -5.11 -2.42
N THR A 164 -7.08 -3.81 -2.57
CA THR A 164 -8.43 -3.26 -2.73
C THR A 164 -9.10 -3.81 -3.98
N LEU A 165 -8.39 -3.84 -5.11
CA LEU A 165 -8.89 -4.34 -6.38
C LEU A 165 -9.23 -5.84 -6.29
N ARG A 166 -8.36 -6.64 -5.66
CA ARG A 166 -8.62 -8.07 -5.41
C ARG A 166 -9.86 -8.30 -4.56
N ALA A 167 -10.03 -7.53 -3.48
CA ALA A 167 -11.22 -7.64 -2.63
C ALA A 167 -12.52 -7.35 -3.40
N VAL A 168 -12.52 -6.30 -4.23
CA VAL A 168 -13.68 -5.94 -5.07
C VAL A 168 -13.92 -6.99 -6.16
N HIS A 169 -12.85 -7.50 -6.79
CA HIS A 169 -12.91 -8.62 -7.73
C HIS A 169 -13.62 -9.82 -7.08
N ASP A 170 -13.15 -10.28 -5.92
CA ASP A 170 -13.68 -11.46 -5.25
C ASP A 170 -15.15 -11.27 -4.86
N GLU A 171 -15.52 -10.09 -4.38
CA GLU A 171 -16.91 -9.74 -4.06
C GLU A 171 -17.82 -9.78 -5.29
N TRP A 172 -17.38 -9.22 -6.42
CA TRP A 172 -18.15 -9.20 -7.65
C TRP A 172 -18.28 -10.59 -8.27
N HIS A 173 -17.23 -11.40 -8.20
CA HIS A 173 -17.26 -12.80 -8.62
C HIS A 173 -18.24 -13.62 -7.77
N ALA A 174 -18.25 -13.42 -6.45
CA ALA A 174 -19.22 -14.07 -5.56
C ALA A 174 -20.68 -13.69 -5.88
N GLN A 175 -20.90 -12.48 -6.40
CA GLN A 175 -22.21 -12.00 -6.86
C GLN A 175 -22.57 -12.43 -8.30
N GLN A 176 -21.80 -13.33 -8.92
CA GLN A 176 -21.95 -13.75 -10.32
C GLN A 176 -21.79 -12.58 -11.33
N LYS A 177 -21.03 -11.55 -10.96
CA LYS A 177 -20.73 -10.37 -11.79
C LYS A 177 -19.29 -10.37 -12.31
N GLY A 178 -18.61 -11.51 -12.32
CA GLY A 178 -17.19 -11.61 -12.70
C GLY A 178 -16.91 -11.16 -14.15
N GLU A 179 -17.73 -11.59 -15.11
CA GLU A 179 -17.58 -11.15 -16.51
C GLU A 179 -17.76 -9.63 -16.67
N LEU A 180 -18.67 -9.05 -15.89
CA LEU A 180 -18.91 -7.61 -15.87
C LEU A 180 -17.75 -6.85 -15.18
N PHE A 181 -17.14 -7.45 -14.16
CA PHE A 181 -15.94 -6.91 -13.51
C PHE A 181 -14.78 -6.88 -14.51
N GLU A 182 -14.46 -7.98 -15.18
CA GLU A 182 -13.34 -8.03 -16.14
C GLU A 182 -13.54 -7.08 -17.33
N ALA A 183 -14.79 -6.88 -17.77
CA ALA A 183 -15.09 -5.92 -18.81
C ALA A 183 -14.92 -4.45 -18.37
N LEU A 184 -15.06 -4.16 -17.07
CA LEU A 184 -15.06 -2.81 -16.52
C LEU A 184 -13.84 -2.47 -15.67
N ARG A 185 -12.97 -3.42 -15.33
CA ARG A 185 -11.80 -3.19 -14.46
C ARG A 185 -10.86 -2.10 -14.98
N GLY A 186 -10.71 -1.98 -16.31
CA GLY A 186 -9.92 -0.92 -16.94
C GLY A 186 -10.42 0.50 -16.60
N VAL A 187 -11.66 0.63 -16.12
CA VAL A 187 -12.28 1.90 -15.72
C VAL A 187 -11.67 2.39 -14.40
N LEU A 188 -11.21 1.46 -13.57
CA LEU A 188 -10.53 1.74 -12.30
C LEU A 188 -9.03 2.01 -12.50
N GLU A 189 -8.41 1.33 -13.46
CA GLU A 189 -6.97 1.43 -13.77
C GLU A 189 -6.62 2.70 -14.58
N GLY A 190 -7.59 3.59 -14.83
CA GLY A 190 -7.38 4.83 -15.60
C GLY A 190 -7.11 4.61 -17.08
N GLY A 191 -7.42 3.41 -17.60
CA GLY A 191 -7.06 2.97 -18.94
C GLY A 191 -7.73 3.81 -20.03
N ALA A 192 -6.90 4.46 -20.84
CA ALA A 192 -7.32 5.10 -22.10
C ALA A 192 -7.80 4.08 -23.17
N ASP A 193 -7.57 2.78 -22.94
CA ASP A 193 -7.81 1.68 -23.89
C ASP A 193 -9.11 0.90 -23.65
N LEU A 194 -10.03 1.42 -22.85
CA LEU A 194 -11.36 0.81 -22.76
C LEU A 194 -12.13 0.99 -24.07
N PRO A 195 -12.69 -0.09 -24.64
CA PRO A 195 -13.64 0.04 -25.73
C PRO A 195 -14.82 0.92 -25.28
N PRO A 196 -15.46 1.66 -26.21
CA PRO A 196 -16.64 2.44 -25.89
C PRO A 196 -17.69 1.58 -25.17
N LEU A 197 -18.39 2.16 -24.18
CA LEU A 197 -19.40 1.42 -23.39
C LEU A 197 -20.48 0.76 -24.26
N ALA A 198 -20.77 1.34 -25.44
CA ALA A 198 -21.69 0.75 -26.41
C ALA A 198 -21.18 -0.61 -26.95
N GLU A 199 -19.90 -0.72 -27.29
CA GLU A 199 -19.29 -1.96 -27.79
C GLU A 199 -19.23 -3.03 -26.70
N LEU A 200 -18.89 -2.63 -25.47
CA LEU A 200 -18.93 -3.53 -24.32
C LEU A 200 -20.36 -4.02 -24.04
N ALA A 201 -21.37 -3.15 -24.24
CA ALA A 201 -22.76 -3.50 -24.01
C ALA A 201 -23.23 -4.56 -25.01
N GLU A 202 -22.90 -4.41 -26.29
CA GLU A 202 -23.20 -5.41 -27.31
C GLU A 202 -22.53 -6.76 -27.00
N ARG A 203 -21.23 -6.76 -26.65
CA ARG A 203 -20.48 -7.98 -26.30
C ARG A 203 -21.07 -8.72 -25.10
N LEU A 204 -21.61 -7.99 -24.13
CA LEU A 204 -22.18 -8.53 -22.90
C LEU A 204 -23.69 -8.78 -22.96
N GLY A 205 -24.33 -8.56 -24.12
CA GLY A 205 -25.79 -8.67 -24.26
C GLY A 205 -26.54 -7.71 -23.32
N SER A 206 -25.96 -6.55 -23.02
CA SER A 206 -26.48 -5.55 -22.09
C SER A 206 -26.82 -4.24 -22.81
N THR A 207 -27.27 -3.24 -22.05
CA THR A 207 -27.49 -1.88 -22.58
C THR A 207 -26.38 -0.95 -22.11
N GLU A 208 -26.07 0.08 -22.90
CA GLU A 208 -25.07 1.07 -22.51
C GLU A 208 -25.43 1.76 -21.17
N GLY A 209 -26.72 2.01 -20.93
CA GLY A 209 -27.20 2.56 -19.66
C GLY A 209 -26.98 1.63 -18.46
N ALA A 210 -27.16 0.32 -18.66
CA ALA A 210 -26.87 -0.69 -17.64
C ALA A 210 -25.37 -0.76 -17.34
N LEU A 211 -24.51 -0.74 -18.36
CA LEU A 211 -23.06 -0.71 -18.17
C LEU A 211 -22.58 0.57 -17.49
N ARG A 212 -23.13 1.73 -17.86
CA ARG A 212 -22.79 3.00 -17.19
C ARG A 212 -23.11 2.96 -15.70
N THR A 213 -24.26 2.38 -15.35
CA THR A 213 -24.67 2.17 -13.96
C THR A 213 -23.74 1.19 -13.25
N ALA A 214 -23.36 0.09 -13.92
CA ALA A 214 -22.40 -0.88 -13.40
C ALA A 214 -21.02 -0.25 -13.15
N SER A 215 -20.50 0.56 -14.08
CA SER A 215 -19.23 1.29 -13.91
C SER A 215 -19.27 2.25 -12.73
N TRP A 216 -20.39 2.97 -12.56
CA TRP A 216 -20.57 3.83 -11.38
C TRP A 216 -20.56 3.02 -10.09
N ARG A 217 -21.30 1.90 -10.04
CA ARG A 217 -21.31 0.99 -8.88
C ARG A 217 -19.93 0.40 -8.58
N LEU A 218 -19.17 0.03 -9.62
CA LEU A 218 -17.81 -0.48 -9.47
C LEU A 218 -16.89 0.57 -8.83
N ARG A 219 -16.96 1.82 -9.30
CA ARG A 219 -16.20 2.93 -8.70
C ARG A 219 -16.61 3.20 -7.25
N GLN A 220 -17.90 3.14 -6.94
CA GLN A 220 -18.38 3.29 -5.56
C GLN A 220 -17.87 2.16 -4.67
N ALA A 221 -18.05 0.90 -5.08
CA ALA A 221 -17.56 -0.27 -4.33
C ALA A 221 -16.05 -0.21 -4.10
N PHE A 222 -15.28 0.15 -5.13
CA PHE A 222 -13.83 0.36 -5.01
C PHE A 222 -13.49 1.49 -4.05
N GLY A 223 -14.15 2.65 -4.16
CA GLY A 223 -13.90 3.78 -3.28
C GLY A 223 -14.30 3.52 -1.82
N GLU A 224 -15.39 2.82 -1.58
CA GLU A 224 -15.82 2.39 -0.24
C GLU A 224 -14.82 1.39 0.35
N ARG A 225 -14.39 0.39 -0.44
CA ARG A 225 -13.39 -0.58 0.00
C ARG A 225 -12.06 0.07 0.28
N LEU A 226 -11.59 0.96 -0.60
CA LEU A 226 -10.33 1.69 -0.41
C LEU A 226 -10.39 2.55 0.86
N ARG A 227 -11.51 3.26 1.09
CA ARG A 227 -11.73 4.01 2.33
C ARG A 227 -11.68 3.11 3.56
N ALA A 228 -12.31 1.93 3.50
CA ALA A 228 -12.30 0.98 4.60
C ALA A 228 -10.88 0.46 4.89
N GLU A 229 -10.15 0.03 3.86
CA GLU A 229 -8.75 -0.44 4.00
C GLU A 229 -7.83 0.68 4.52
N VAL A 230 -8.00 1.91 4.02
CA VAL A 230 -7.27 3.08 4.53
C VAL A 230 -7.64 3.34 5.98
N ALA A 231 -8.92 3.46 6.32
CA ALA A 231 -9.38 3.72 7.69
C ALA A 231 -8.92 2.64 8.67
N GLU A 232 -8.91 1.38 8.25
CA GLU A 232 -8.35 0.25 8.99
C GLU A 232 -6.84 0.32 9.20
N THR A 233 -6.16 1.24 8.52
CA THR A 233 -4.75 1.56 8.77
C THR A 233 -4.59 2.85 9.61
N LEU A 234 -5.64 3.58 9.96
CA LEU A 234 -5.51 4.85 10.69
C LEU A 234 -5.72 4.72 12.20
N ALA A 235 -5.10 5.62 12.96
CA ALA A 235 -5.38 5.77 14.39
C ALA A 235 -6.78 6.34 14.62
N ASP A 236 -7.13 7.38 13.84
CA ASP A 236 -8.43 8.03 13.77
C ASP A 236 -9.02 7.83 12.36
N PRO A 237 -10.16 7.14 12.21
CA PRO A 237 -10.86 7.03 10.93
C PRO A 237 -11.25 8.38 10.30
N GLY A 238 -11.30 9.46 11.09
CA GLY A 238 -11.57 10.82 10.62
C GLY A 238 -10.53 11.39 9.66
N ASP A 239 -9.32 10.80 9.60
CA ASP A 239 -8.22 11.26 8.74
C ASP A 239 -8.20 10.54 7.37
N THR A 240 -9.21 9.70 7.07
CA THR A 240 -9.26 8.86 5.85
C THR A 240 -9.15 9.68 4.55
N GLU A 241 -9.85 10.81 4.46
CA GLU A 241 -9.87 11.62 3.23
C GLU A 241 -8.55 12.36 2.98
N ASP A 242 -7.81 12.72 4.04
CA ASP A 242 -6.47 13.28 3.92
C ASP A 242 -5.46 12.24 3.43
N GLU A 243 -5.56 11.01 3.96
CA GLU A 243 -4.71 9.91 3.53
C GLU A 243 -4.96 9.50 2.07
N LEU A 244 -6.21 9.48 1.63
CA LEU A 244 -6.55 9.24 0.23
C LEU A 244 -5.97 10.31 -0.70
N ARG A 245 -6.00 11.58 -0.30
CA ARG A 245 -5.36 12.65 -1.08
C ARG A 245 -3.85 12.45 -1.18
N HIS A 246 -3.18 12.08 -0.09
CA HIS A 246 -1.75 11.78 -0.10
C HIS A 246 -1.41 10.59 -1.00
N LEU A 247 -2.19 9.51 -0.90
CA LEU A 247 -2.06 8.33 -1.76
C LEU A 247 -2.12 8.69 -3.25
N LEU A 248 -3.12 9.50 -3.64
CA LEU A 248 -3.27 9.95 -5.02
C LEU A 248 -2.09 10.82 -5.48
N LEU A 249 -1.56 11.69 -4.62
CA LEU A 249 -0.40 12.52 -4.95
C LEU A 249 0.84 11.67 -5.21
N VAL A 250 1.15 10.70 -4.34
CA VAL A 250 2.33 9.83 -4.48
C VAL A 250 2.24 8.93 -5.71
N LEU A 251 1.03 8.57 -6.15
CA LEU A 251 0.80 7.78 -7.35
C LEU A 251 0.78 8.60 -8.65
N SER A 252 0.64 9.92 -8.56
CA SER A 252 0.59 10.84 -9.72
C SER A 252 1.95 11.33 -10.21
N HIS A 253 3.00 11.06 -9.45
CA HIS A 253 4.41 11.34 -9.77
C HIS A 253 5.13 10.06 -10.18
#